data_AF-A0A3D0Y1M3-F1
#
_entry.id   AF-A0A3D0Y1M3-F1
#
_cell.length_a   1.000
_cell.length_b   1.000
_cell.length_c   1.000
_cell.angle_alpha   90.00
_cell.angle_beta   90.00
_cell.angle_gamma   90.00
#
_symmetry.space_group_name_H-M   'P 1'
#
loop_
_entity.id
_entity.type
_entity.pdbx_description
1 polymer ?
#
loop_
_entity_poly.entity_id
_entity_poly.type
_entity_poly.pdbx_seq_one_letter_code
_entity_poly.pdbx_strand_id
1 'polypeptide(L)'
;MSVRMKLSHSKTASRRAHHHMGTPRLVATKTGVRRRHFVDPDTGMYRGKSIITIGKPEVVKATKGSKVKKAPAKEKATKNASVEKK
;
A
#
# COMPACT_ATOMS: atom_id res chain seq x y z
N MET A 1 24.61 36.43 42.08
CA MET A 1 24.41 36.27 40.63
C MET A 1 25.39 35.22 40.12
N SER A 2 24.96 34.08 39.59
CA SER A 2 25.87 33.05 39.07
C SER A 2 26.08 33.23 37.56
N VAL A 3 27.34 33.26 37.12
CA VAL A 3 27.69 33.38 35.70
C VAL A 3 27.43 32.03 35.03
N ARG A 4 26.51 31.98 34.07
CA ARG A 4 26.23 30.75 33.32
C ARG A 4 27.31 30.53 32.26
N MET A 5 28.17 29.55 32.51
CA MET A 5 29.21 29.16 31.53
C MET A 5 28.60 28.54 30.26
N LYS A 6 29.29 28.73 29.13
CA LYS A 6 28.96 28.08 27.86
C LYS A 6 29.13 26.56 27.97
N LEU A 7 28.23 25.80 27.36
CA LEU A 7 28.35 24.35 27.28
C LEU A 7 29.55 23.95 26.42
N SER A 8 30.34 22.99 26.90
CA SER A 8 31.46 22.45 26.13
C SER A 8 30.97 21.74 24.87
N HIS A 9 31.86 21.65 23.88
CA HIS A 9 31.59 20.93 22.64
C HIS A 9 31.22 19.47 22.93
N SER A 10 31.94 18.79 23.83
CA SER A 10 31.69 17.39 24.21
C SER A 10 30.30 17.19 24.83
N LYS A 11 29.85 18.09 25.72
CA LYS A 11 28.49 18.03 26.29
C LYS A 11 27.42 18.22 25.22
N THR A 12 27.70 19.08 24.25
CA THR A 12 26.78 19.34 23.15
C THR A 12 26.73 18.15 22.17
N ALA A 13 27.88 17.53 21.88
CA ALA A 13 27.98 16.35 21.03
C ALA A 13 27.29 15.14 21.67
N SER A 14 27.55 14.88 22.95
CA SER A 14 26.87 13.82 23.72
C SER A 14 25.36 14.00 23.73
N ARG A 15 24.86 15.23 23.92
CA ARG A 15 23.42 15.51 23.83
C ARG A 15 22.85 15.20 22.44
N ARG A 16 23.59 15.52 21.37
CA ARG A 16 23.17 15.28 19.98
C ARG A 16 23.40 13.85 19.49
N ALA A 17 24.09 13.00 20.26
CA ALA A 17 24.37 11.61 19.88
C ALA A 17 23.10 10.75 19.70
N HIS A 18 21.94 11.22 20.19
CA HIS A 18 20.67 10.52 19.99
C HIS A 18 19.82 11.10 18.85
N HIS A 19 20.33 12.12 18.14
CA HIS A 19 19.58 12.83 17.09
C HIS A 19 19.80 12.21 15.70
N HIS A 20 20.32 10.99 15.62
CA HIS A 20 20.53 10.30 14.35
C HIS A 20 19.20 9.97 13.69
N MET A 21 19.14 10.17 12.37
CA MET A 21 17.97 9.81 11.57
C MET A 21 17.88 8.29 11.45
N GLY A 22 16.68 7.74 11.65
CA GLY A 22 16.42 6.32 11.45
C GLY A 22 16.27 5.96 9.98
N THR A 23 16.69 4.75 9.62
CA THR A 23 16.46 4.21 8.26
C THR A 23 15.02 3.72 8.11
N PRO A 24 14.34 4.00 6.98
CA PRO A 24 12.99 3.51 6.74
C PRO A 24 12.96 1.98 6.59
N ARG A 25 11.84 1.36 6.97
CA ARG A 25 11.62 -0.07 6.75
C ARG A 25 11.18 -0.33 5.31
N LEU A 26 12.05 -1.04 4.59
CA LEU A 26 11.91 -1.35 3.18
C LEU A 26 11.63 -2.85 2.96
N VAL A 27 10.91 -3.19 1.90
CA VAL A 27 10.53 -4.57 1.53
C VAL A 27 10.78 -4.75 0.03
N ALA A 28 11.35 -5.90 -0.34
CA ALA A 28 11.60 -6.24 -1.73
C ALA A 28 10.28 -6.43 -2.51
N THR A 29 10.29 -5.99 -3.76
CA THR A 29 9.26 -6.24 -4.78
C THR A 29 9.90 -6.91 -5.98
N LYS A 30 9.09 -7.26 -6.98
CA LYS A 30 9.60 -7.88 -8.22
C LYS A 30 10.51 -6.95 -9.01
N THR A 31 10.26 -5.65 -8.94
CA THR A 31 10.96 -4.61 -9.71
C THR A 31 11.98 -3.83 -8.89
N GLY A 32 11.93 -3.90 -7.56
CA GLY A 32 12.84 -3.16 -6.70
C GLY A 32 12.49 -3.26 -5.24
N VAL A 33 12.38 -2.11 -4.58
CA VAL A 33 12.16 -2.02 -3.13
C VAL A 33 11.14 -0.93 -2.83
N ARG A 34 10.20 -1.22 -1.93
CA ARG A 34 9.18 -0.25 -1.49
C ARG A 34 9.09 -0.14 0.03
N ARG A 35 8.44 0.92 0.51
CA ARG A 35 8.08 1.02 1.93
C ARG A 35 7.09 -0.08 2.32
N ARG A 36 7.28 -0.63 3.53
CA ARG A 36 6.39 -1.65 4.09
C ARG A 36 4.98 -1.10 4.27
N HIS A 37 3.97 -1.84 3.83
CA HIS A 37 2.53 -1.46 3.84
C HIS A 37 2.12 -0.32 2.89
N PHE A 38 2.99 0.12 1.99
CA PHE A 38 2.65 1.07 0.94
C PHE A 38 2.51 0.37 -0.40
N VAL A 39 1.76 0.99 -1.32
CA VAL A 39 1.71 0.60 -2.74
C VAL A 39 3.09 0.88 -3.36
N ASP A 40 3.51 0.03 -4.29
CA ASP A 40 4.71 0.26 -5.09
C ASP A 40 4.47 1.46 -6.03
N PRO A 41 5.26 2.55 -5.93
CA PRO A 41 5.05 3.75 -6.73
C PRO A 41 5.33 3.55 -8.21
N ASP A 42 6.10 2.53 -8.61
CA ASP A 42 6.49 2.35 -10.01
C ASP A 42 5.48 1.48 -10.76
N THR A 43 4.99 0.43 -10.10
CA THR A 43 4.09 -0.56 -10.71
C THR A 43 2.62 -0.38 -10.31
N GLY A 44 2.34 0.42 -9.28
CA GLY A 44 1.00 0.55 -8.70
C GLY A 44 0.50 -0.72 -8.01
N MET A 45 1.40 -1.69 -7.77
CA MET A 45 1.05 -2.98 -7.18
C MET A 45 1.10 -2.96 -5.65
N TYR A 46 0.16 -3.67 -5.04
CA TYR A 46 0.17 -3.96 -3.61
C TYR A 46 -0.49 -5.32 -3.33
N ARG A 47 0.19 -6.16 -2.53
CA ARG A 47 -0.27 -7.52 -2.18
C ARG A 47 -0.74 -8.34 -3.40
N GLY A 48 0.01 -8.27 -4.50
CA GLY A 48 -0.27 -9.00 -5.73
C GLY A 48 -1.40 -8.44 -6.59
N LYS A 49 -2.00 -7.31 -6.20
CA LYS A 49 -3.08 -6.65 -6.96
C LYS A 49 -2.57 -5.34 -7.56
N SER A 50 -2.96 -5.03 -8.79
CA SER A 50 -2.78 -3.69 -9.37
C SER A 50 -3.86 -2.77 -8.82
N ILE A 51 -3.46 -1.75 -8.06
CA ILE A 51 -4.37 -0.78 -7.44
C ILE A 51 -4.43 0.49 -8.28
N ILE A 52 -3.28 0.93 -8.77
CA ILE A 52 -3.14 2.15 -9.57
C ILE A 52 -2.60 1.74 -10.93
N THR A 53 -3.34 2.05 -11.99
CA THR A 53 -2.84 1.90 -13.35
C THR A 53 -1.88 3.06 -13.62
N ILE A 54 -0.58 2.81 -13.53
CA ILE A 54 0.46 3.80 -13.79
C ILE A 54 0.81 3.73 -15.28
N GLY A 55 0.48 4.79 -16.03
CA GLY A 55 0.58 4.84 -17.49
C GLY A 55 -0.74 5.26 -18.16
N LYS A 56 -0.71 5.48 -19.48
CA LYS A 56 -1.94 5.78 -20.23
C LYS A 56 -2.87 4.56 -20.10
N PRO A 57 -4.14 4.72 -19.72
CA PRO A 57 -5.07 3.61 -19.76
C PRO A 57 -5.11 3.13 -21.21
N GLU A 58 -4.68 1.90 -21.47
CA GLU A 58 -5.12 1.23 -22.67
C GLU A 58 -6.64 1.19 -22.54
N VAL A 59 -7.29 2.05 -23.31
CA VAL A 59 -8.73 2.03 -23.50
C VAL A 59 -8.98 0.69 -24.16
N VAL A 60 -9.19 -0.35 -23.35
CA VAL A 60 -9.80 -1.59 -23.78
C VAL A 60 -11.14 -1.13 -24.32
N LYS A 61 -11.24 -1.02 -25.65
CA LYS A 61 -12.50 -0.75 -26.34
C LYS A 61 -13.41 -1.89 -25.95
N ALA A 62 -14.16 -1.69 -24.87
CA ALA A 62 -15.28 -2.54 -24.50
C ALA A 62 -16.27 -2.43 -25.64
N THR A 63 -16.19 -3.40 -26.54
CA THR A 63 -17.20 -3.65 -27.56
C THR A 63 -18.55 -3.67 -26.86
N LYS A 64 -19.44 -2.81 -27.37
CA LYS A 64 -20.78 -2.50 -26.88
C LYS A 64 -21.57 -3.74 -26.44
N GLY A 65 -22.22 -3.60 -25.29
CA GLY A 65 -23.35 -4.43 -24.84
C GLY A 65 -23.16 -4.86 -23.37
N SER A 66 -23.98 -4.51 -22.39
CA SER A 66 -25.31 -3.91 -22.38
C SER A 66 -25.66 -3.51 -20.93
N LYS A 67 -26.38 -2.39 -20.80
CA LYS A 67 -27.39 -2.05 -19.77
C LYS A 67 -27.06 -2.18 -18.27
N VAL A 68 -26.96 -0.98 -17.67
CA VAL A 68 -27.35 -0.64 -16.29
C VAL A 68 -28.61 -1.39 -15.84
N LYS A 69 -28.54 -2.12 -14.70
CA LYS A 69 -29.64 -2.20 -13.72
C LYS A 69 -29.11 -2.30 -12.28
N LYS A 70 -29.54 -1.28 -11.53
CA LYS A 70 -29.66 -1.04 -10.08
C LYS A 70 -29.76 -2.32 -9.19
N ALA A 71 -29.05 -2.31 -8.05
CA ALA A 71 -29.17 -3.26 -6.93
C ALA A 71 -30.58 -3.24 -6.27
N PRO A 72 -31.03 -4.25 -5.49
CA PRO A 72 -30.49 -4.49 -4.13
C PRO A 72 -30.48 -5.95 -3.63
N ALA A 73 -29.83 -6.14 -2.48
CA ALA A 73 -29.76 -7.36 -1.67
C ALA A 73 -31.11 -7.81 -1.07
N LYS A 74 -31.33 -9.14 -0.99
CA LYS A 74 -32.06 -9.92 0.04
C LYS A 74 -31.98 -11.41 -0.33
N GLU A 75 -31.23 -12.21 0.43
CA GLU A 75 -31.70 -13.16 1.46
C GLU A 75 -32.16 -14.56 0.95
N LYS A 76 -31.31 -15.55 1.25
CA LYS A 76 -31.55 -16.90 1.83
C LYS A 76 -32.40 -17.98 1.10
N ALA A 77 -31.98 -19.22 1.44
CA ALA A 77 -32.62 -20.54 1.31
C ALA A 77 -32.36 -21.29 -0.03
N THR A 78 -31.35 -22.15 -0.14
CA THR A 78 -31.18 -23.56 0.34
C THR A 78 -31.94 -24.62 -0.47
N LYS A 79 -31.27 -25.77 -0.69
CA LYS A 79 -31.75 -27.12 -1.10
C LYS A 79 -31.94 -27.30 -2.61
N ASN A 80 -31.53 -28.38 -3.28
CA ASN A 80 -31.03 -29.70 -2.89
C ASN A 80 -30.28 -30.35 -4.07
N ALA A 81 -29.25 -31.12 -3.73
CA ALA A 81 -28.93 -32.49 -4.18
C ALA A 81 -29.10 -32.94 -5.65
N SER A 82 -28.11 -33.74 -6.08
CA SER A 82 -28.23 -34.97 -6.89
C SER A 82 -28.68 -34.78 -8.36
N VAL A 83 -28.23 -35.49 -9.40
CA VAL A 83 -27.59 -36.79 -9.54
C VAL A 83 -27.19 -36.96 -11.03
N GLU A 84 -26.16 -37.77 -11.30
CA GLU A 84 -25.90 -38.61 -12.50
C GLU A 84 -25.82 -37.99 -13.92
N LYS A 85 -24.69 -38.15 -14.63
CA LYS A 85 -24.16 -39.34 -15.36
C LYS A 85 -24.66 -39.39 -16.81
N LYS A 86 -23.74 -39.29 -17.76
CA LYS A 86 -23.79 -40.00 -19.04
C LYS A 86 -22.38 -40.19 -19.56
#